data_AF-A0AB33A7W6-F1
#
_entry.id   AF-A0AB33A7W6-F1
#
_cell.length_a   1.000
_cell.length_b   1.000
_cell.length_c   1.000
_cell.angle_alpha   90.00
_cell.angle_beta   90.00
_cell.angle_gamma   90.00
#
_symmetry.space_group_name_H-M   'P 1'
#
loop_
_entity.id
_entity.type
_entity.pdbx_description
1 polymer ?
#
loop_
_entity_poly.entity_id
_entity_poly.type
_entity_poly.pdbx_seq_one_letter_code
_entity_poly.pdbx_strand_id
1 'polypeptide(L)'
;MWVGPKWGIKIYAVDANLDQLGQPQKRFDRQERVQIGSRSGWLVHTTSAISCSIAIPSQRGVASVQVDLKTDLTEQHYDQCPLALQIMKQIEPKIP
;
A
#
# COMPACT_ATOMS: atom_id res chain seq x y z
N MET A 1 4.49 7.72 -10.90
CA MET A 1 5.50 7.47 -9.85
C MET A 1 6.13 8.80 -9.48
N TRP A 2 6.38 9.04 -8.20
CA TRP A 2 7.08 10.22 -7.70
C TRP A 2 8.21 9.77 -6.77
N VAL A 3 9.36 10.44 -6.81
CA VAL A 3 10.53 10.10 -6.00
C VAL A 3 11.00 11.35 -5.28
N GLY A 4 10.91 11.33 -3.95
CA GLY A 4 11.37 12.40 -3.09
C GLY A 4 12.74 12.15 -2.48
N PRO A 5 13.24 13.10 -1.66
CA PRO A 5 14.50 12.96 -0.96
C PRO A 5 14.47 11.81 0.07
N LYS A 6 13.34 11.59 0.74
CA LYS A 6 13.21 10.61 1.84
C LYS A 6 12.47 9.31 1.46
N TRP A 7 11.54 9.36 0.52
CA TRP A 7 10.67 8.25 0.13
C TRP A 7 10.14 8.44 -1.29
N GLY A 8 9.69 7.35 -1.91
CA GLY A 8 9.02 7.33 -3.20
C GLY A 8 7.55 6.92 -3.07
N ILE A 9 6.74 7.35 -4.02
CA ILE A 9 5.32 7.01 -4.13
C ILE A 9 5.06 6.35 -5.48
N LYS A 10 4.39 5.21 -5.46
CA LYS A 10 3.83 4.56 -6.64
C LYS A 10 2.32 4.48 -6.47
N ILE A 11 1.61 4.92 -7.49
CA ILE A 11 0.16 4.74 -7.62
C ILE A 11 -0.03 3.99 -8.93
N TYR A 12 -0.67 2.82 -8.87
CA TYR A 12 -0.81 1.95 -10.02
C TYR A 12 -2.08 1.11 -9.93
N ALA A 13 -2.52 0.63 -11.09
CA ALA A 13 -3.57 -0.38 -11.19
C ALA A 13 -2.96 -1.66 -11.77
N VAL A 14 -3.36 -2.81 -11.25
CA VAL A 14 -2.94 -4.13 -11.70
C VAL A 14 -4.13 -5.06 -11.79
N ASP A 15 -4.10 -5.97 -12.75
CA ASP A 15 -4.99 -7.12 -12.77
C ASP A 15 -4.51 -8.13 -11.73
N ALA A 16 -5.14 -8.13 -10.56
CA ALA A 16 -4.75 -8.94 -9.42
C ALA A 16 -5.98 -9.33 -8.59
N ASN A 17 -5.89 -10.46 -7.89
CA ASN A 17 -6.89 -10.87 -6.92
C ASN A 17 -6.42 -10.59 -5.48
N LEU A 18 -7.21 -9.81 -4.73
CA LEU A 18 -6.96 -9.49 -3.32
C LEU A 18 -7.19 -10.65 -2.35
N ASP A 19 -7.88 -11.72 -2.77
CA ASP A 19 -8.17 -12.89 -1.92
C ASP A 19 -6.89 -13.56 -1.41
N GLN A 20 -5.81 -13.49 -2.17
CA GLN A 20 -4.50 -14.02 -1.77
C GLN A 20 -3.93 -13.30 -0.55
N LEU A 21 -4.33 -12.06 -0.30
CA LEU A 21 -3.98 -11.30 0.91
C LEU A 21 -4.88 -11.66 2.10
N GLY A 22 -5.84 -12.57 1.93
CA GLY A 22 -6.59 -13.17 3.05
C GLY A 22 -5.77 -14.16 3.88
N GLN A 23 -4.66 -14.67 3.33
CA GLN A 23 -3.76 -15.60 4.01
C GLN A 23 -2.43 -14.93 4.36
N PRO A 24 -1.87 -15.14 5.56
CA PRO A 24 -0.57 -14.59 5.92
C PRO A 24 0.52 -14.98 4.90
N GLN A 25 1.31 -14.01 4.44
CA GLN A 25 2.41 -14.26 3.52
C GLN A 25 3.75 -13.94 4.17
N LYS A 26 4.76 -14.81 4.00
CA LYS A 26 6.10 -14.65 4.61
C LYS A 26 6.81 -13.34 4.28
N ARG A 27 6.45 -12.69 3.17
CA ARG A 27 7.04 -11.42 2.74
C ARG A 27 6.50 -10.20 3.49
N PHE A 28 5.43 -10.37 4.27
CA PHE A 28 4.80 -9.29 5.02
C PHE A 28 4.91 -9.55 6.52
N ASP A 29 5.38 -8.55 7.26
CA ASP A 29 5.36 -8.55 8.73
C ASP A 29 4.04 -7.97 9.26
N ARG A 30 3.34 -7.18 8.45
CA ARG A 30 2.00 -6.65 8.72
C ARG A 30 1.10 -6.85 7.51
N GLN A 31 -0.08 -7.43 7.74
CA GLN A 31 -1.09 -7.64 6.71
C GLN A 31 -2.46 -7.44 7.35
N GLU A 32 -3.15 -6.36 6.98
CA GLU A 32 -4.35 -5.90 7.67
C GLU A 32 -5.48 -5.59 6.70
N ARG A 33 -6.70 -5.91 7.11
CA ARG A 33 -7.91 -5.42 6.44
C ARG A 33 -8.05 -3.92 6.69
N VAL A 34 -8.31 -3.17 5.62
CA VAL A 34 -8.60 -1.73 5.70
C VAL A 34 -9.88 -1.39 4.95
N GLN A 35 -10.59 -0.38 5.43
CA GLN A 35 -11.76 0.18 4.77
C GLN A 35 -11.42 1.58 4.26
N ILE A 36 -11.55 1.80 2.94
CA ILE A 36 -11.32 3.08 2.29
C ILE A 36 -12.60 3.47 1.55
N GLY A 37 -13.33 4.46 2.07
CA GLY A 37 -14.66 4.77 1.57
C GLY A 37 -15.58 3.54 1.65
N SER A 38 -16.21 3.19 0.53
CA SER A 38 -17.05 1.98 0.42
C SER A 38 -16.25 0.70 0.11
N ARG A 39 -14.93 0.79 -0.14
CA ARG A 39 -14.10 -0.32 -0.60
C ARG A 39 -13.32 -0.95 0.55
N SER A 40 -13.50 -2.26 0.73
CA SER A 40 -12.63 -3.06 1.61
C SER A 40 -11.40 -3.51 0.85
N GLY A 41 -10.22 -3.33 1.44
CA GLY A 41 -8.94 -3.66 0.84
C GLY A 41 -7.97 -4.26 1.85
N TRP A 42 -6.70 -4.17 1.51
CA TRP A 42 -5.59 -4.67 2.31
C TRP A 42 -4.48 -3.65 2.42
N LEU A 43 -3.90 -3.57 3.62
CA LEU A 43 -2.63 -2.92 3.89
C LEU A 43 -1.59 -4.02 4.09
N VAL A 44 -0.46 -3.90 3.42
CA VAL A 44 0.68 -4.80 3.58
C VAL A 44 1.95 -4.00 3.82
N HIS A 45 2.70 -4.35 4.86
CA HIS A 45 4.05 -3.86 5.11
C HIS A 45 5.02 -5.02 4.92
N THR A 46 6.13 -4.74 4.23
CA THR A 46 7.12 -5.77 3.92
C THR A 46 8.04 -6.05 5.10
N THR A 47 8.44 -7.32 5.27
CA THR A 47 9.41 -7.73 6.30
C THR A 47 10.76 -7.02 6.22
N SER A 48 11.14 -6.49 5.06
CA SER A 48 12.33 -5.65 4.90
C SER A 48 12.15 -4.22 5.40
N ALA A 49 10.98 -3.86 5.94
CA ALA A 49 10.55 -2.54 6.34
C ALA A 49 10.61 -1.44 5.24
N ILE A 50 10.92 -1.81 4.01
CA ILE A 50 11.14 -0.84 2.94
C ILE A 50 9.83 -0.24 2.42
N SER A 51 8.77 -1.05 2.36
CA SER A 51 7.54 -0.66 1.66
C SER A 51 6.29 -0.94 2.47
N CYS A 52 5.35 0.00 2.38
CA CYS A 52 3.96 -0.22 2.75
C CYS A 52 3.07 0.05 1.56
N SER A 53 2.18 -0.89 1.27
CA SER A 53 1.22 -0.79 0.17
C SER A 53 -0.20 -0.96 0.68
N ILE A 54 -1.11 -0.18 0.11
CA ILE A 54 -2.53 -0.37 0.28
C ILE A 54 -3.12 -0.70 -1.07
N ALA A 55 -4.01 -1.68 -1.10
CA ALA A 55 -4.63 -2.20 -2.29
C ALA A 55 -6.14 -2.29 -2.08
N ILE A 56 -6.91 -1.67 -2.96
CA ILE A 56 -8.39 -1.68 -2.94
C ILE A 56 -8.93 -2.15 -4.29
N PRO A 57 -10.14 -2.75 -4.33
CA PRO A 57 -10.80 -3.10 -5.58
C PRO A 57 -11.05 -1.88 -6.46
N SER A 58 -11.07 -2.12 -7.77
CA SER A 58 -11.53 -1.19 -8.81
C SER A 58 -12.39 -1.95 -9.82
N GLN A 59 -13.09 -1.25 -10.71
CA GLN A 59 -13.91 -1.89 -11.76
C GLN A 59 -13.17 -2.95 -12.58
N ARG A 60 -11.85 -2.82 -12.78
CA ARG A 60 -11.05 -3.71 -13.63
C ARG A 60 -9.75 -4.17 -12.94
N GLY A 61 -9.87 -4.63 -11.70
CA GLY A 61 -8.74 -5.19 -10.94
C GLY A 61 -8.51 -4.43 -9.64
N VAL A 62 -7.26 -4.11 -9.34
CA VAL A 62 -6.85 -3.53 -8.06
C VAL A 62 -6.12 -2.22 -8.28
N ALA A 63 -6.52 -1.19 -7.54
CA ALA A 63 -5.77 0.05 -7.43
C ALA A 63 -4.92 0.02 -6.15
N SER A 64 -3.65 0.44 -6.27
CA SER A 64 -2.71 0.41 -5.17
C SER A 64 -1.91 1.70 -5.03
N VAL A 65 -1.65 2.05 -3.78
CA VAL A 65 -0.69 3.07 -3.37
C VAL A 65 0.41 2.37 -2.60
N GLN A 66 1.66 2.59 -3.01
CA GLN A 66 2.85 2.08 -2.33
C GLN A 66 3.76 3.24 -1.97
N VAL A 67 4.22 3.24 -0.72
CA VAL A 67 5.25 4.15 -0.21
C VAL A 67 6.50 3.34 0.06
N ASP A 68 7.57 3.71 -0.63
CA ASP A 68 8.90 3.09 -0.49
C ASP A 68 9.82 4.05 0.27
N LEU A 69 10.38 3.59 1.37
CA LEU A 69 11.40 4.31 2.12
C LEU A 69 12.76 4.22 1.42
N LYS A 70 13.60 5.23 1.64
CA LYS A 70 15.04 5.12 1.41
C LYS A 70 15.75 4.57 2.65
N THR A 71 16.98 4.12 2.45
CA THR A 71 17.82 3.42 3.43
C THR A 71 17.76 4.02 4.83
N ASP A 72 18.04 5.32 4.99
CA ASP A 72 18.07 5.97 6.31
C ASP A 72 16.77 5.80 7.10
N LEU A 73 15.61 5.87 6.43
CA LEU A 73 14.31 5.70 7.08
C LEU A 73 13.94 4.23 7.29
N THR A 74 14.41 3.34 6.40
CA THR A 74 14.24 1.89 6.56
C THR A 74 15.01 1.41 7.79
N GLU A 75 16.26 1.86 7.99
CA GLU A 75 17.08 1.52 9.16
C GLU A 75 16.51 2.09 10.46
N GLN A 76 15.81 3.22 10.40
CA GLN A 76 15.09 3.79 11.53
C GLN A 76 13.73 3.12 11.80
N HIS A 77 13.36 2.08 11.03
CA HIS A 77 12.06 1.40 11.12
C HIS A 77 10.88 2.39 11.09
N TYR A 78 10.98 3.42 10.26
CA TYR A 78 9.92 4.41 10.13
C TYR A 78 8.63 3.77 9.59
N ASP A 79 7.50 3.96 10.26
CA ASP A 79 6.20 3.46 9.77
C ASP A 79 5.63 4.40 8.70
N GLN A 80 5.73 3.96 7.44
CA GLN A 80 5.23 4.62 6.24
C GLN A 80 3.79 4.26 5.88
N CYS A 81 3.16 3.34 6.61
CA CYS A 81 1.78 2.92 6.33
C CYS A 81 0.72 4.02 6.54
N PRO A 82 0.78 4.89 7.57
CA PRO A 82 -0.18 6.00 7.71
C PRO A 82 -0.21 6.93 6.50
N LEU A 83 0.95 7.13 5.87
CA LEU A 83 1.09 7.96 4.68
C LEU A 83 0.49 7.30 3.43
N ALA A 84 0.75 6.01 3.23
CA ALA A 84 0.09 5.23 2.17
C ALA A 84 -1.45 5.27 2.34
N LEU A 85 -1.94 5.17 3.58
CA LEU A 85 -3.36 5.24 3.92
C LEU A 85 -3.98 6.59 3.60
N GLN A 86 -3.29 7.67 3.96
CA GLN A 86 -3.74 9.02 3.66
C GLN A 86 -3.85 9.25 2.15
N ILE A 87 -2.83 8.86 1.38
CA ILE A 87 -2.83 9.02 -0.08
C ILE A 87 -3.93 8.17 -0.70
N MET A 88 -4.10 6.91 -0.27
CA MET A 88 -5.17 6.05 -0.78
C MET A 88 -6.56 6.66 -0.56
N LYS A 89 -6.82 7.19 0.64
CA LYS A 89 -8.07 7.89 0.95
C LYS A 89 -8.33 9.10 0.05
N GLN A 90 -7.28 9.80 -0.37
CA GLN A 90 -7.41 10.97 -1.26
C GLN A 90 -7.70 10.59 -2.71
N ILE A 91 -7.18 9.44 -3.18
CA ILE A 91 -7.38 9.01 -4.57
C ILE A 91 -8.60 8.10 -4.74
N GLU A 92 -9.08 7.44 -3.68
CA GLU A 92 -10.21 6.50 -3.74
C GLU A 92 -11.43 7.04 -4.50
N PRO A 93 -11.88 8.30 -4.31
CA PRO A 93 -13.02 8.83 -5.04
C PRO A 93 -12.82 8.93 -6.56
N LYS A 94 -11.57 8.83 -7.04
CA LYS A 94 -11.18 8.91 -8.46
C LYS A 94 -10.90 7.54 -9.06
N ILE A 95 -10.91 6.48 -8.27
CA ILE A 95 -10.71 5.12 -8.76
C ILE A 95 -12.05 4.64 -9.33
N PRO A 96 -12.12 4.17 -10.59
CA PRO A 96 -13.35 3.63 -11.14
C PRO A 96 -13.81 2.37 -10.40
#